data_AF-V4CQN6-F1
#
_entry.id   AF-V4CQN6-F1
#
_cell.length_a   1.000
_cell.length_b   1.000
_cell.length_c   1.000
_cell.angle_alpha   90.00
_cell.angle_beta   90.00
_cell.angle_gamma   90.00
#
_symmetry.space_group_name_H-M   'P 1'
#
loop_
_entity.id
_entity.type
_entity.pdbx_description
1 polymer ?
#
loop_
_entity_poly.entity_id
_entity_poly.type
_entity_poly.pdbx_seq_one_letter_code
_entity_poly.pdbx_strand_id
1 'polypeptide(L)'
;MNKYGAECEKRCDARQCSGISTCNHVTGECINDCKPGYQGIDCIQVQCTDGCKPGYREDDCTVKCETGLYGAGCSKKYSDRKCDDNTNCDSKTGECIDGCQPGFQFTDCTLECDEGFYGYNCSSNCSARFCQSEDQCSKIDGACDCLAGYQGTDCTLIKEASKDNDKDTGHDNKDTTIIILAVVISILVVILIIFVVVFIKYRKSQGTNHTDNNVYESNGPTTAHIYDDLGSRNPENFTNHPSSVYYNTSGVSIDASQ
;
A
#
# COMPACT_ATOMS: atom_id res chain seq x y z
N MET A 1 -64.44 44.94 -4.17
CA MET A 1 -65.35 44.25 -5.11
C MET A 1 -64.86 42.82 -5.26
N ASN A 2 -65.49 41.81 -4.65
CA ASN A 2 -65.01 40.43 -4.70
C ASN A 2 -66.17 39.42 -4.84
N LYS A 3 -66.93 39.55 -5.93
CA LYS A 3 -68.19 38.86 -6.14
C LYS A 3 -68.40 38.45 -7.60
N TYR A 4 -69.25 37.46 -7.84
CA TYR A 4 -69.51 36.87 -9.16
C TYR A 4 -70.95 36.37 -9.34
N GLY A 5 -71.27 36.00 -10.59
CA GLY A 5 -72.60 35.59 -11.05
C GLY A 5 -73.46 36.78 -11.49
N ALA A 6 -74.56 36.49 -12.21
CA ALA A 6 -75.38 37.50 -12.89
C ALA A 6 -75.78 38.70 -12.00
N GLU A 7 -76.26 38.44 -10.78
CA GLU A 7 -76.71 39.46 -9.82
C GLU A 7 -75.61 39.88 -8.81
N CYS A 8 -74.36 39.46 -9.03
CA CYS A 8 -73.23 39.73 -8.13
C CYS A 8 -73.54 39.40 -6.66
N GLU A 9 -74.15 38.25 -6.40
CA GLU A 9 -74.52 37.82 -5.05
C GLU A 9 -73.38 37.05 -4.35
N LYS A 10 -72.83 36.06 -5.07
CA LYS A 10 -71.83 35.11 -4.59
C LYS A 10 -70.48 35.80 -4.37
N ARG A 11 -69.73 35.40 -3.33
CA ARG A 11 -68.40 35.97 -3.01
C ARG A 11 -67.27 35.05 -3.43
N CYS A 12 -66.14 35.60 -3.86
CA CYS A 12 -64.93 34.81 -4.06
C CYS A 12 -64.11 34.61 -2.78
N ASP A 13 -64.42 35.32 -1.68
CA ASP A 13 -63.62 35.32 -0.43
C ASP A 13 -63.38 33.90 0.16
N ALA A 14 -64.25 32.93 -0.16
CA ALA A 14 -64.15 31.54 0.29
C ALA A 14 -63.28 30.63 -0.61
N ARG A 15 -62.85 31.12 -1.78
CA ARG A 15 -62.04 30.37 -2.77
C ARG A 15 -60.58 30.69 -2.54
N GLN A 16 -59.73 29.68 -2.38
CA GLN A 16 -58.30 29.89 -2.11
C GLN A 16 -57.52 30.14 -3.41
N CYS A 17 -57.88 31.22 -4.13
CA CYS A 17 -57.19 31.66 -5.34
C CYS A 17 -55.79 32.21 -5.02
N SER A 18 -54.83 32.03 -5.93
CA SER A 18 -53.49 32.60 -5.83
C SER A 18 -53.46 34.10 -6.20
N GLY A 19 -52.53 34.84 -5.57
CA GLY A 19 -52.29 36.25 -5.86
C GLY A 19 -53.27 37.25 -5.21
N ILE A 20 -53.32 38.46 -5.77
CA ILE A 20 -54.15 39.59 -5.29
C ILE A 20 -55.52 39.64 -5.99
N SER A 21 -55.69 38.87 -7.08
CA SER A 21 -56.85 38.90 -7.96
C SER A 21 -58.06 38.15 -7.41
N THR A 22 -59.23 38.77 -7.57
CA THR A 22 -60.54 38.15 -7.35
C THR A 22 -60.85 37.07 -8.39
N CYS A 23 -61.87 36.25 -8.13
CA CYS A 23 -62.34 35.27 -9.10
C CYS A 23 -63.06 35.91 -10.31
N ASN A 24 -63.24 35.11 -11.37
CA ASN A 24 -63.96 35.50 -12.59
C ASN A 24 -65.38 35.95 -12.26
N HIS A 25 -65.72 37.19 -12.62
CA HIS A 25 -67.01 37.81 -12.32
C HIS A 25 -68.25 37.08 -12.87
N VAL A 26 -68.10 36.22 -13.90
CA VAL A 26 -69.20 35.40 -14.43
C VAL A 26 -69.18 34.00 -13.81
N THR A 27 -68.10 33.25 -13.99
CA THR A 27 -68.04 31.82 -13.65
C THR A 27 -67.70 31.54 -12.18
N GLY A 28 -66.93 32.42 -11.55
CA GLY A 28 -66.37 32.23 -10.21
C GLY A 28 -65.00 31.55 -10.16
N GLU A 29 -64.41 31.21 -11.31
CA GLU A 29 -63.12 30.53 -11.40
C GLU A 29 -61.95 31.42 -10.92
N CYS A 30 -60.93 30.83 -10.29
CA CYS A 30 -59.73 31.56 -9.90
C CYS A 30 -58.89 31.93 -11.14
N ILE A 31 -58.60 33.22 -11.32
CA ILE A 31 -57.96 33.75 -12.54
C ILE A 31 -56.45 33.42 -12.61
N ASN A 32 -55.81 33.21 -11.46
CA ASN A 32 -54.38 32.89 -11.33
C ASN A 32 -54.17 31.56 -10.59
N ASP A 33 -55.00 30.55 -10.91
CA ASP A 33 -55.04 29.24 -10.24
C ASP A 33 -55.28 29.29 -8.71
N CYS A 34 -55.14 28.14 -8.06
CA CYS A 34 -55.25 27.99 -6.61
C CYS A 34 -53.96 28.39 -5.88
N LYS A 35 -54.07 28.62 -4.58
CA LYS A 35 -52.92 28.60 -3.65
C LYS A 35 -52.33 27.19 -3.58
N PRO A 36 -51.04 27.04 -3.25
CA PRO A 36 -50.47 25.75 -2.87
C PRO A 36 -51.37 25.05 -1.84
N GLY A 37 -51.60 23.75 -2.04
CA GLY A 37 -52.46 22.93 -1.19
C GLY A 37 -53.96 22.98 -1.46
N TYR A 38 -54.40 23.67 -2.52
CA TYR A 38 -55.79 23.65 -2.97
C TYR A 38 -55.88 23.23 -4.43
N GLN A 39 -56.87 22.40 -4.76
CA GLN A 39 -57.20 22.03 -6.14
C GLN A 39 -58.72 22.07 -6.43
N GLY A 40 -59.05 21.83 -7.70
CA GLY A 40 -60.40 21.93 -8.24
C GLY A 40 -60.79 23.35 -8.65
N ILE A 41 -61.84 23.46 -9.47
CA ILE A 41 -62.35 24.71 -10.10
C ILE A 41 -62.61 25.83 -9.08
N ASP A 42 -63.02 25.46 -7.87
CA ASP A 42 -63.37 26.36 -6.78
C ASP A 42 -62.20 26.62 -5.79
N CYS A 43 -61.06 25.92 -5.92
CA CYS A 43 -59.94 25.94 -4.99
C CYS A 43 -60.38 25.72 -3.52
N ILE A 44 -61.15 24.65 -3.30
CA ILE A 44 -61.71 24.25 -1.99
C ILE A 44 -61.31 22.83 -1.56
N GLN A 45 -60.72 22.02 -2.44
CA GLN A 45 -60.30 20.65 -2.10
C GLN A 45 -58.84 20.63 -1.65
N VAL A 46 -58.63 20.26 -0.38
CA VAL A 46 -57.32 20.07 0.27
C VAL A 46 -56.90 18.61 0.15
N GLN A 47 -56.90 18.10 -1.09
CA GLN A 47 -56.65 16.70 -1.42
C GLN A 47 -56.00 16.65 -2.80
N CYS A 48 -54.69 16.55 -2.87
CA CYS A 48 -53.99 16.31 -4.14
C CYS A 48 -54.25 14.88 -4.63
N THR A 49 -55.14 14.74 -5.62
CA THR A 49 -55.63 13.43 -6.11
C THR A 49 -54.53 12.54 -6.70
N ASP A 50 -53.49 13.15 -7.26
CA ASP A 50 -52.32 12.47 -7.82
C ASP A 50 -51.15 12.39 -6.81
N GLY A 51 -51.40 12.73 -5.55
CA GLY A 51 -50.40 12.85 -4.48
C GLY A 51 -49.54 14.11 -4.59
N CYS A 52 -48.56 14.22 -3.70
CA CYS A 52 -47.67 15.38 -3.66
C CYS A 52 -46.52 15.29 -4.67
N LYS A 53 -46.14 16.46 -5.20
CA LYS A 53 -44.91 16.61 -5.98
C LYS A 53 -43.69 16.16 -5.14
N PRO A 54 -42.66 15.53 -5.75
CA PRO A 54 -41.50 15.06 -5.02
C PRO A 54 -40.84 16.13 -4.15
N GLY A 55 -40.47 15.77 -2.92
CA GLY A 55 -39.97 16.68 -1.89
C GLY A 55 -41.03 17.25 -0.94
N TYR A 56 -42.30 16.87 -1.10
CA TYR A 56 -43.43 17.35 -0.29
C TYR A 56 -44.38 16.23 0.17
N ARG A 57 -45.13 16.49 1.25
CA ARG A 57 -46.07 15.60 1.94
C ARG A 57 -47.20 16.38 2.64
N GLU A 58 -48.04 15.64 3.37
CA GLU A 58 -49.36 16.03 3.91
C GLU A 58 -50.41 16.26 2.82
N ASP A 59 -51.69 16.26 3.19
CA ASP A 59 -52.85 16.37 2.26
C ASP A 59 -52.82 17.61 1.35
N ASP A 60 -52.19 18.68 1.83
CA ASP A 60 -52.05 19.97 1.16
C ASP A 60 -50.66 20.17 0.50
N CYS A 61 -49.75 19.20 0.62
CA CYS A 61 -48.41 19.24 0.05
C CYS A 61 -47.59 20.50 0.40
N THR A 62 -47.91 21.21 1.49
CA THR A 62 -47.16 22.41 1.91
C THR A 62 -45.89 22.06 2.70
N VAL A 63 -45.88 20.90 3.36
CA VAL A 63 -44.77 20.44 4.20
C VAL A 63 -43.73 19.72 3.34
N LYS A 64 -42.46 20.08 3.51
CA LYS A 64 -41.33 19.43 2.84
C LYS A 64 -41.00 18.08 3.47
N CYS A 65 -40.23 17.26 2.77
CA CYS A 65 -39.62 16.09 3.40
C CYS A 65 -38.66 16.49 4.52
N GLU A 66 -38.69 15.72 5.61
CA GLU A 66 -37.70 15.76 6.67
C GLU A 66 -36.40 15.09 6.19
N THR A 67 -35.27 15.49 6.78
CA THR A 67 -33.96 14.89 6.51
C THR A 67 -34.04 13.37 6.74
N GLY A 68 -33.59 12.59 5.76
CA GLY A 68 -33.74 11.14 5.75
C GLY A 68 -34.86 10.62 4.84
N LEU A 69 -35.73 11.48 4.28
CA LEU A 69 -36.85 11.09 3.42
C LEU A 69 -36.88 11.84 2.07
N TYR A 70 -37.41 11.19 1.02
CA TYR A 70 -37.54 11.79 -0.30
C TYR A 70 -38.69 11.24 -1.16
N GLY A 71 -38.87 11.88 -2.31
CA GLY A 71 -39.83 11.49 -3.34
C GLY A 71 -41.22 12.06 -3.10
N ALA A 72 -42.21 11.57 -3.85
CA ALA A 72 -43.61 11.94 -3.68
C ALA A 72 -44.13 11.43 -2.32
N GLY A 73 -44.74 12.32 -1.53
CA GLY A 73 -45.22 12.00 -0.18
C GLY A 73 -44.11 11.63 0.81
N CYS A 74 -42.83 11.91 0.50
CA CYS A 74 -41.68 11.57 1.34
C CYS A 74 -41.60 10.07 1.71
N SER A 75 -42.02 9.21 0.77
CA SER A 75 -42.28 7.78 0.97
C SER A 75 -41.06 6.87 0.91
N LYS A 76 -39.89 7.39 0.48
CA LYS A 76 -38.62 6.66 0.36
C LYS A 76 -37.58 7.21 1.33
N LYS A 77 -36.59 6.42 1.77
CA LYS A 77 -35.59 6.85 2.77
C LYS A 77 -34.19 6.99 2.18
N TYR A 78 -33.41 7.95 2.69
CA TYR A 78 -31.98 8.07 2.35
C TYR A 78 -31.19 6.81 2.76
N SER A 79 -31.63 6.07 3.78
CA SER A 79 -31.06 4.77 4.18
C SER A 79 -31.16 3.67 3.10
N ASP A 80 -32.03 3.87 2.10
CA ASP A 80 -32.25 2.92 1.00
C ASP A 80 -31.26 3.18 -0.16
N ARG A 81 -30.36 4.16 0.00
CA ARG A 81 -29.30 4.58 -0.93
C ARG A 81 -27.92 4.21 -0.38
N LYS A 82 -26.90 4.16 -1.24
CA LYS A 82 -25.49 4.01 -0.84
C LYS A 82 -24.70 5.31 -0.95
N CYS A 83 -25.28 6.40 -0.45
CA CYS A 83 -24.59 7.69 -0.35
C CYS A 83 -23.52 7.65 0.74
N ASP A 84 -22.38 8.33 0.56
CA ASP A 84 -21.23 8.27 1.48
C ASP A 84 -21.62 8.38 2.97
N ASP A 85 -22.14 9.55 3.39
CA ASP A 85 -22.62 9.79 4.76
C ASP A 85 -24.06 9.27 5.03
N ASN A 86 -24.75 8.64 4.07
CA ASN A 86 -26.15 8.16 4.18
C ASN A 86 -27.24 9.21 4.54
N THR A 87 -26.88 10.47 4.83
CA THR A 87 -27.80 11.51 5.33
C THR A 87 -28.15 12.61 4.32
N ASN A 88 -27.39 12.72 3.23
CA ASN A 88 -27.34 13.92 2.39
C ASN A 88 -27.69 13.60 0.92
N CYS A 89 -29.00 13.55 0.63
CA CYS A 89 -29.53 13.41 -0.73
C CYS A 89 -30.46 14.59 -1.06
N ASP A 90 -30.80 14.77 -2.34
CA ASP A 90 -31.90 15.67 -2.72
C ASP A 90 -33.26 15.07 -2.32
N SER A 91 -34.05 15.86 -1.60
CA SER A 91 -35.39 15.48 -1.11
C SER A 91 -36.43 15.11 -2.19
N LYS A 92 -36.18 15.42 -3.46
CA LYS A 92 -37.10 15.18 -4.59
C LYS A 92 -36.66 13.96 -5.38
N THR A 93 -35.41 13.90 -5.83
CA THR A 93 -34.88 12.82 -6.69
C THR A 93 -34.32 11.66 -5.86
N GLY A 94 -33.81 11.94 -4.66
CA GLY A 94 -33.06 10.98 -3.85
C GLY A 94 -31.66 10.71 -4.38
N GLU A 95 -31.08 11.65 -5.12
CA GLU A 95 -29.69 11.60 -5.58
C GLU A 95 -28.74 12.03 -4.46
N CYS A 96 -27.63 11.31 -4.30
CA CYS A 96 -26.63 11.52 -3.27
C CYS A 96 -25.79 12.78 -3.56
N ILE A 97 -25.80 13.75 -2.64
CA ILE A 97 -25.12 15.04 -2.85
C ILE A 97 -23.60 14.88 -2.77
N ASP A 98 -23.12 14.06 -1.83
CA ASP A 98 -21.69 13.78 -1.62
C ASP A 98 -21.19 12.55 -2.42
N GLY A 99 -22.04 12.00 -3.29
CA GLY A 99 -21.73 10.81 -4.09
C GLY A 99 -21.86 9.49 -3.31
N CYS A 100 -21.30 8.43 -3.92
CA CYS A 100 -21.50 7.04 -3.52
C CYS A 100 -20.39 6.46 -2.63
N GLN A 101 -20.81 5.62 -1.68
CA GLN A 101 -19.96 4.71 -0.94
C GLN A 101 -19.12 3.83 -1.88
N PRO A 102 -17.96 3.33 -1.43
CA PRO A 102 -17.10 2.50 -2.26
C PRO A 102 -17.82 1.23 -2.73
N GLY A 103 -17.74 0.95 -4.04
CA GLY A 103 -18.46 -0.16 -4.67
C GLY A 103 -19.78 0.20 -5.34
N PHE A 104 -20.23 1.46 -5.27
CA PHE A 104 -21.49 1.93 -5.87
C PHE A 104 -21.31 3.16 -6.79
N GLN A 105 -22.21 3.31 -7.75
CA GLN A 105 -22.22 4.35 -8.79
C GLN A 105 -23.64 4.80 -9.20
N PHE A 106 -23.71 5.72 -10.17
CA PHE A 106 -24.87 6.56 -10.54
C PHE A 106 -25.27 7.58 -9.47
N THR A 107 -26.00 8.63 -9.87
CA THR A 107 -26.34 9.76 -8.98
C THR A 107 -27.19 9.36 -7.78
N ASP A 108 -27.83 8.19 -7.81
CA ASP A 108 -28.61 7.64 -6.70
C ASP A 108 -27.98 6.40 -6.02
N CYS A 109 -26.76 6.03 -6.38
CA CYS A 109 -25.97 4.99 -5.73
C CYS A 109 -26.74 3.67 -5.52
N THR A 110 -27.56 3.27 -6.50
CA THR A 110 -28.30 1.99 -6.49
C THR A 110 -27.60 0.88 -7.24
N LEU A 111 -26.71 1.21 -8.19
CA LEU A 111 -25.95 0.23 -8.95
C LEU A 111 -24.58 0.03 -8.31
N GLU A 112 -24.13 -1.22 -8.24
CA GLU A 112 -22.74 -1.54 -7.94
C GLU A 112 -21.80 -1.10 -9.07
N CYS A 113 -20.49 -1.11 -8.82
CA CYS A 113 -19.50 -1.00 -9.90
C CYS A 113 -19.65 -2.12 -10.94
N ASP A 114 -19.35 -1.77 -12.19
CA ASP A 114 -19.10 -2.75 -13.25
C ASP A 114 -17.79 -3.51 -12.99
N GLU A 115 -17.60 -4.63 -13.68
CA GLU A 115 -16.41 -5.48 -13.53
C GLU A 115 -15.13 -4.70 -13.91
N GLY A 116 -14.07 -4.90 -13.13
CA GLY A 116 -12.81 -4.15 -13.27
C GLY A 116 -12.81 -2.72 -12.69
N PHE A 117 -13.91 -2.25 -12.09
CA PHE A 117 -13.99 -0.94 -11.42
C PHE A 117 -14.26 -1.06 -9.91
N TYR A 118 -13.73 -0.10 -9.14
CA TYR A 118 -13.82 -0.09 -7.68
C TYR A 118 -13.75 1.31 -7.06
N GLY A 119 -14.00 1.39 -5.76
CA GLY A 119 -13.84 2.59 -4.94
C GLY A 119 -15.04 3.53 -4.98
N TYR A 120 -14.87 4.73 -4.42
CA TYR A 120 -15.88 5.78 -4.40
C TYR A 120 -16.33 6.14 -5.82
N ASN A 121 -17.64 6.16 -6.06
CA ASN A 121 -18.24 6.39 -7.37
C ASN A 121 -17.63 5.54 -8.49
N CYS A 122 -17.13 4.34 -8.16
CA CYS A 122 -16.43 3.41 -9.05
C CYS A 122 -15.28 4.03 -9.88
N SER A 123 -14.68 5.12 -9.38
CA SER A 123 -13.77 5.98 -10.13
C SER A 123 -12.33 5.45 -10.22
N SER A 124 -12.07 4.23 -9.74
CA SER A 124 -10.76 3.55 -9.83
C SER A 124 -10.88 2.24 -10.61
N ASN A 125 -9.83 1.84 -11.33
CA ASN A 125 -9.84 0.70 -12.24
C ASN A 125 -8.76 -0.35 -11.89
N CYS A 126 -9.06 -1.62 -12.13
CA CYS A 126 -8.25 -2.76 -11.66
C CYS A 126 -7.15 -3.24 -12.61
N SER A 127 -7.10 -2.81 -13.88
CA SER A 127 -6.08 -3.27 -14.85
C SER A 127 -4.63 -2.84 -14.52
N ALA A 128 -4.44 -2.03 -13.47
CA ALA A 128 -3.13 -1.74 -12.89
C ALA A 128 -2.66 -2.79 -11.85
N ARG A 129 -3.47 -3.82 -11.56
CA ARG A 129 -3.20 -4.86 -10.54
C ARG A 129 -2.93 -6.22 -11.16
N PHE A 130 -2.01 -6.97 -10.57
CA PHE A 130 -1.68 -8.34 -10.98
C PHE A 130 -2.60 -9.37 -10.29
N CYS A 131 -3.92 -9.24 -10.48
CA CYS A 131 -4.96 -10.16 -10.01
C CYS A 131 -5.01 -11.44 -10.85
N GLN A 132 -5.51 -12.56 -10.29
CA GLN A 132 -5.66 -13.82 -11.04
C GLN A 132 -6.73 -13.76 -12.17
N SER A 133 -7.75 -12.90 -12.05
CA SER A 133 -8.50 -12.35 -13.18
C SER A 133 -8.90 -10.89 -12.89
N GLU A 134 -9.18 -10.09 -13.92
CA GLU A 134 -9.54 -8.68 -13.75
C GLU A 134 -10.92 -8.51 -13.10
N ASP A 135 -11.85 -9.39 -13.44
CA ASP A 135 -13.21 -9.56 -12.89
C ASP A 135 -13.27 -9.98 -11.40
N GLN A 136 -12.13 -10.29 -10.76
CA GLN A 136 -12.04 -10.69 -9.35
C GLN A 136 -11.54 -9.60 -8.39
N CYS A 137 -11.39 -8.34 -8.84
CA CYS A 137 -11.15 -7.26 -7.88
C CYS A 137 -12.43 -6.86 -7.11
N SER A 138 -12.30 -6.71 -5.80
CA SER A 138 -13.36 -6.21 -4.92
C SER A 138 -13.81 -4.83 -5.36
N LYS A 139 -15.11 -4.64 -5.61
CA LYS A 139 -15.69 -3.34 -6.00
C LYS A 139 -15.48 -2.26 -4.93
N ILE A 140 -15.27 -2.64 -3.67
CA ILE A 140 -15.17 -1.71 -2.54
C ILE A 140 -13.78 -1.06 -2.49
N ASP A 141 -12.73 -1.88 -2.38
CA ASP A 141 -11.34 -1.45 -2.15
C ASP A 141 -10.36 -1.87 -3.27
N GLY A 142 -10.82 -2.72 -4.20
CA GLY A 142 -10.05 -3.25 -5.31
C GLY A 142 -9.14 -4.41 -4.95
N ALA A 143 -9.26 -4.98 -3.74
CA ALA A 143 -8.47 -6.13 -3.32
C ALA A 143 -8.79 -7.39 -4.15
N CYS A 144 -7.78 -8.22 -4.42
CA CYS A 144 -7.92 -9.44 -5.22
C CYS A 144 -6.86 -10.49 -4.82
N ASP A 145 -7.07 -11.74 -5.25
CA ASP A 145 -6.01 -12.76 -5.15
C ASP A 145 -4.92 -12.52 -6.19
N CYS A 146 -3.69 -12.35 -5.72
CA CYS A 146 -2.55 -12.00 -6.57
C CYS A 146 -2.07 -13.18 -7.43
N LEU A 147 -1.55 -12.86 -8.60
CA LEU A 147 -0.76 -13.77 -9.44
C LEU A 147 0.52 -14.23 -8.72
N ALA A 148 1.06 -15.36 -9.17
CA ALA A 148 2.36 -15.84 -8.74
C ALA A 148 3.44 -14.77 -9.00
N GLY A 149 4.25 -14.46 -7.98
CA GLY A 149 5.22 -13.37 -8.02
C GLY A 149 4.71 -12.00 -7.53
N TYR A 150 3.45 -11.85 -7.12
CA TYR A 150 2.89 -10.57 -6.65
C TYR A 150 2.24 -10.65 -5.25
N GLN A 151 2.22 -9.52 -4.53
CA GLN A 151 1.72 -9.35 -3.15
C GLN A 151 1.25 -7.90 -2.90
N GLY A 152 0.77 -7.64 -1.68
CA GLY A 152 0.08 -6.39 -1.32
C GLY A 152 -1.44 -6.56 -1.47
N THR A 153 -2.22 -5.70 -0.82
CA THR A 153 -3.69 -5.69 -0.94
C THR A 153 -4.16 -5.29 -2.34
N ASP A 154 -3.31 -4.63 -3.10
CA ASP A 154 -3.51 -4.21 -4.49
C ASP A 154 -2.75 -5.08 -5.50
N CYS A 155 -2.01 -6.10 -5.04
CA CYS A 155 -1.15 -6.95 -5.87
C CYS A 155 -0.12 -6.20 -6.75
N THR A 156 0.25 -4.95 -6.43
CA THR A 156 1.23 -4.18 -7.23
C THR A 156 2.67 -4.49 -6.84
N LEU A 157 2.91 -4.99 -5.63
CA LEU A 157 4.25 -5.28 -5.13
C LEU A 157 4.72 -6.63 -5.65
N ILE A 158 5.93 -6.68 -6.19
CA ILE A 158 6.58 -7.96 -6.50
C ILE A 158 6.88 -8.69 -5.18
N LYS A 159 6.54 -9.97 -5.12
CA LYS A 159 7.17 -10.92 -4.19
C LYS A 159 8.61 -11.05 -4.66
N GLU A 160 9.54 -10.28 -4.08
CA GLU A 160 10.96 -10.60 -4.23
C GLU A 160 11.10 -12.09 -3.90
N ALA A 161 11.61 -12.86 -4.86
CA ALA A 161 11.80 -14.29 -4.63
C ALA A 161 12.75 -14.40 -3.45
N SER A 162 12.24 -14.89 -2.31
CA SER A 162 13.11 -15.20 -1.19
C SER A 162 14.19 -16.09 -1.76
N LYS A 163 15.44 -15.64 -1.66
CA LYS A 163 16.56 -16.55 -1.68
C LYS A 163 16.57 -17.24 -0.33
N ASP A 164 15.54 -18.06 -0.15
CA ASP A 164 15.62 -19.35 0.49
C ASP A 164 16.76 -20.05 -0.26
N ASN A 165 17.96 -19.77 0.22
CA ASN A 165 19.10 -20.61 0.03
C ASN A 165 18.73 -21.84 0.83
N ASP A 166 17.91 -22.70 0.23
CA ASP A 166 17.63 -24.05 0.69
C ASP A 166 18.92 -24.84 0.52
N LYS A 167 19.85 -24.50 1.41
CA LYS A 167 20.77 -25.44 1.97
C LYS A 167 19.90 -26.48 2.66
N ASP A 168 19.49 -27.46 1.86
CA ASP A 168 19.53 -28.84 2.28
C ASP A 168 21.00 -29.20 2.61
N THR A 169 21.49 -28.61 3.71
CA THR A 169 22.48 -29.22 4.57
C THR A 169 21.75 -30.15 5.52
N GLY A 170 20.99 -31.10 4.95
CA GLY A 170 20.76 -32.38 5.58
C GLY A 170 22.11 -32.88 6.08
N HIS A 171 22.25 -32.91 7.40
CA HIS A 171 23.52 -33.26 8.05
C HIS A 171 23.73 -34.77 7.99
N ASP A 172 24.04 -35.23 6.79
CA ASP A 172 24.29 -36.62 6.44
C ASP A 172 25.63 -37.03 7.07
N ASN A 173 25.54 -37.55 8.30
CA ASN A 173 26.61 -37.54 9.31
C ASN A 173 27.72 -38.57 9.01
N LYS A 174 28.46 -38.34 7.93
CA LYS A 174 29.45 -39.25 7.33
C LYS A 174 30.88 -38.70 7.43
N ASP A 175 31.06 -37.38 7.46
CA ASP A 175 32.37 -36.72 7.52
C ASP A 175 33.17 -37.05 8.79
N THR A 176 32.48 -37.17 9.94
CA THR A 176 33.07 -37.47 11.25
C THR A 176 33.94 -38.73 11.22
N THR A 177 33.48 -39.77 10.51
CA THR A 177 34.19 -41.05 10.36
C THR A 177 35.48 -40.91 9.55
N ILE A 178 35.47 -40.07 8.50
CA ILE A 178 36.63 -39.83 7.63
C ILE A 178 37.73 -39.09 8.41
N ILE A 179 37.33 -38.07 9.19
CA ILE A 179 38.24 -37.31 10.06
C ILE A 179 38.89 -38.23 11.10
N ILE A 180 38.11 -39.08 11.78
CA ILE A 180 38.63 -40.05 12.77
C ILE A 180 39.66 -41.00 12.12
N LEU A 181 39.35 -41.55 10.94
CA LEU A 181 40.28 -42.44 10.21
C LEU A 181 41.60 -41.75 9.87
N ALA A 182 41.57 -40.49 9.39
CA ALA A 182 42.78 -39.72 9.08
C ALA A 182 43.64 -39.44 10.32
N VAL A 183 43.03 -39.15 11.47
CA VAL A 183 43.73 -38.95 12.75
C VAL A 183 44.36 -40.27 13.23
N VAL A 184 43.66 -41.40 13.13
CA VAL A 184 44.21 -42.71 13.51
C VAL A 184 45.39 -43.12 12.63
N ILE A 185 45.28 -42.94 11.31
CA ILE A 185 46.37 -43.25 10.36
C ILE A 185 47.61 -42.39 10.63
N SER A 186 47.44 -41.09 10.87
CA SER A 186 48.58 -40.20 11.15
C SER A 186 49.26 -40.51 12.49
N ILE A 187 48.50 -40.88 13.54
CA ILE A 187 49.06 -41.37 14.81
C ILE A 187 49.86 -42.66 14.59
N LEU A 188 49.35 -43.63 13.82
CA LEU A 188 50.06 -44.89 13.52
C LEU A 188 51.36 -44.64 12.75
N VAL A 189 51.38 -43.71 11.79
CA VAL A 189 52.59 -43.31 11.07
C VAL A 189 53.62 -42.68 12.02
N VAL A 190 53.21 -41.80 12.93
CA VAL A 190 54.11 -41.21 13.94
C VAL A 190 54.68 -42.28 14.87
N ILE A 191 53.86 -43.24 15.32
CA ILE A 191 54.31 -44.37 16.14
C ILE A 191 55.34 -45.22 15.38
N LEU A 192 55.11 -45.54 14.10
CA LEU A 192 56.06 -46.28 13.28
C LEU A 192 57.38 -45.52 13.08
N ILE A 193 57.34 -44.19 12.88
CA ILE A 193 58.54 -43.35 12.79
C ILE A 193 59.31 -43.39 14.12
N ILE A 194 58.63 -43.29 15.26
CA ILE A 194 59.26 -43.40 16.59
C ILE A 194 59.90 -44.79 16.76
N PHE A 195 59.20 -45.87 16.43
CA PHE A 195 59.75 -47.23 16.49
C PHE A 195 60.98 -47.40 15.59
N VAL A 196 60.97 -46.86 14.37
CA VAL A 196 62.13 -46.89 13.46
C VAL A 196 63.30 -46.08 14.02
N VAL A 197 63.07 -44.89 14.56
CA VAL A 197 64.12 -44.07 15.20
C VAL A 197 64.70 -44.76 16.44
N VAL A 198 63.85 -45.37 17.28
CA VAL A 198 64.27 -46.16 18.45
C VAL A 198 65.04 -47.41 18.01
N PHE A 199 64.62 -48.11 16.96
CA PHE A 199 65.32 -49.27 16.41
C PHE A 199 66.69 -48.90 15.80
N ILE A 200 66.79 -47.76 15.13
CA ILE A 200 68.06 -47.20 14.63
C ILE A 200 68.99 -46.83 15.80
N LYS A 201 68.46 -46.17 16.85
CA LYS A 201 69.20 -45.87 18.08
C LYS A 201 69.68 -47.15 18.78
N TYR A 202 68.82 -48.15 18.91
CA TYR A 202 69.10 -49.45 19.54
C TYR A 202 70.18 -50.22 18.76
N ARG A 203 70.07 -50.30 17.42
CA ARG A 203 71.13 -50.86 16.57
C ARG A 203 72.44 -50.11 16.69
N LYS A 204 72.42 -48.77 16.70
CA LYS A 204 73.63 -47.96 16.92
C LYS A 204 74.24 -48.18 18.32
N SER A 205 73.45 -48.55 19.31
CA SER A 205 73.90 -48.84 20.68
C SER A 205 74.61 -50.19 20.86
N GLN A 206 74.60 -51.08 19.85
CA GLN A 206 75.41 -52.32 19.85
C GLN A 206 76.58 -52.26 18.86
N GLY A 207 76.91 -51.07 18.34
CA GLY A 207 77.87 -50.87 17.25
C GLY A 207 79.27 -50.40 17.64
N THR A 208 79.64 -50.38 18.93
CA THR A 208 80.96 -49.92 19.37
C THR A 208 81.42 -50.65 20.64
N ASN A 209 82.42 -51.52 20.50
CA ASN A 209 83.14 -52.14 21.62
C ASN A 209 84.64 -52.20 21.30
N HIS A 210 85.44 -51.63 22.21
CA HIS A 210 86.85 -51.94 22.48
C HIS A 210 87.90 -51.79 21.35
N THR A 211 88.64 -50.67 21.34
CA THR A 211 90.10 -50.65 21.64
C THR A 211 90.64 -49.22 21.73
N ASP A 212 91.54 -49.01 22.68
CA ASP A 212 92.12 -47.71 23.07
C ASP A 212 93.45 -47.41 22.33
N ASN A 213 93.90 -46.16 22.40
CA ASN A 213 95.16 -45.76 23.08
C ASN A 213 95.53 -44.28 22.82
N ASN A 214 95.77 -43.51 23.90
CA ASN A 214 96.81 -42.49 24.18
C ASN A 214 97.31 -41.56 23.03
N VAL A 215 97.64 -40.28 23.23
CA VAL A 215 98.60 -39.67 24.19
C VAL A 215 98.27 -38.16 24.40
N TYR A 216 98.90 -37.52 25.41
CA TYR A 216 98.92 -36.07 25.72
C TYR A 216 99.63 -35.24 24.59
N GLU A 217 99.78 -33.90 24.56
CA GLU A 217 99.73 -32.84 25.58
C GLU A 217 99.58 -31.40 24.98
N SER A 218 98.87 -30.50 25.67
CA SER A 218 99.13 -29.04 25.89
C SER A 218 99.35 -27.97 24.78
N ASN A 219 98.88 -26.74 25.10
CA ASN A 219 99.26 -25.39 24.64
C ASN A 219 98.81 -24.85 23.24
N GLY A 220 98.75 -23.51 23.15
CA GLY A 220 98.13 -22.74 22.05
C GLY A 220 99.00 -21.65 21.39
N PRO A 221 98.61 -20.34 21.42
CA PRO A 221 97.99 -19.74 20.22
C PRO A 221 98.58 -18.39 19.71
N THR A 222 98.35 -18.09 18.41
CA THR A 222 98.47 -16.77 17.73
C THR A 222 97.40 -16.70 16.61
N THR A 223 96.70 -15.60 16.23
CA THR A 223 97.06 -14.20 15.86
C THR A 223 97.93 -14.09 14.60
N ALA A 224 97.78 -13.12 13.67
CA ALA A 224 97.01 -11.85 13.66
C ALA A 224 96.60 -11.35 12.24
N HIS A 225 95.71 -10.33 12.21
CA HIS A 225 95.39 -9.21 11.26
C HIS A 225 96.04 -9.11 9.85
N ILE A 226 95.44 -8.42 8.86
CA ILE A 226 95.53 -6.95 8.53
C ILE A 226 94.67 -6.70 7.23
N TYR A 227 93.99 -5.58 6.86
CA TYR A 227 93.58 -4.25 7.42
C TYR A 227 92.41 -3.62 6.56
N ASP A 228 91.90 -2.45 6.99
CA ASP A 228 91.35 -1.23 6.32
C ASP A 228 91.17 -1.11 4.77
N ASP A 229 90.41 -0.17 4.16
CA ASP A 229 89.22 0.69 4.43
C ASP A 229 88.96 1.59 3.16
N LEU A 230 87.99 2.53 3.18
CA LEU A 230 87.67 3.62 2.23
C LEU A 230 86.66 3.32 1.08
N GLY A 231 85.80 4.31 0.74
CA GLY A 231 85.02 4.25 -0.52
C GLY A 231 84.12 5.45 -0.87
N SER A 232 82.95 5.56 -0.24
CA SER A 232 82.01 6.71 -0.31
C SER A 232 81.18 6.99 -1.60
N ARG A 233 80.05 7.70 -1.39
CA ARG A 233 79.08 8.32 -2.34
C ARG A 233 78.12 7.40 -3.12
N ASN A 234 76.88 7.81 -3.44
CA ASN A 234 76.20 9.11 -3.26
C ASN A 234 74.71 8.94 -2.83
N PRO A 235 74.07 9.92 -2.15
CA PRO A 235 72.67 9.85 -1.72
C PRO A 235 71.71 10.72 -2.56
N GLU A 236 70.40 10.57 -2.33
CA GLU A 236 69.34 11.61 -2.17
C GLU A 236 68.00 10.87 -1.83
N ASN A 237 67.24 11.24 -0.78
CA ASN A 237 66.27 12.35 -0.62
C ASN A 237 65.00 12.21 -1.52
N PHE A 238 63.77 12.48 -1.06
CA PHE A 238 63.29 13.02 0.23
C PHE A 238 61.80 12.65 0.52
N THR A 239 61.40 12.70 1.81
CA THR A 239 60.08 13.05 2.39
C THR A 239 58.79 12.91 1.55
N ASN A 240 57.81 12.06 1.91
CA ASN A 240 56.80 12.16 3.01
C ASN A 240 55.41 12.75 2.62
N HIS A 241 54.39 12.15 3.23
CA HIS A 241 53.06 12.68 3.64
C HIS A 241 53.02 14.18 4.03
N PRO A 242 51.85 14.88 4.01
CA PRO A 242 50.51 14.44 4.47
C PRO A 242 49.38 14.54 3.40
N SER A 243 48.17 13.98 3.55
CA SER A 243 47.05 14.28 4.48
C SER A 243 46.56 15.75 4.41
N SER A 244 45.27 16.10 4.41
CA SER A 244 43.99 15.36 4.32
C SER A 244 42.79 16.35 4.41
N VAL A 245 41.59 15.97 3.94
CA VAL A 245 40.29 16.68 4.15
C VAL A 245 40.21 18.01 3.34
N TYR A 246 39.18 18.27 2.52
CA TYR A 246 37.87 18.76 2.97
C TYR A 246 36.72 18.60 1.95
N TYR A 247 35.50 18.57 2.48
CA TYR A 247 34.22 18.82 1.79
C TYR A 247 34.21 20.28 1.22
N ASN A 248 33.39 20.68 0.24
CA ASN A 248 31.92 20.55 0.26
C ASN A 248 31.21 20.87 -1.09
N THR A 249 29.90 20.61 -1.09
CA THR A 249 28.81 20.94 -2.04
C THR A 249 28.80 22.31 -2.76
N SER A 250 28.19 22.36 -3.98
CA SER A 250 27.05 23.25 -4.38
C SER A 250 27.11 23.85 -5.82
N GLY A 251 25.93 24.09 -6.43
CA GLY A 251 25.72 24.77 -7.73
C GLY A 251 25.29 23.82 -8.87
N VAL A 252 24.09 23.78 -9.48
CA VAL A 252 22.88 24.64 -9.65
C VAL A 252 22.83 25.49 -10.95
N SER A 253 21.86 25.17 -11.82
CA SER A 253 21.36 25.92 -13.01
C SER A 253 22.36 26.10 -14.18
N ILE A 254 22.00 26.42 -15.43
CA ILE A 254 20.74 26.86 -16.12
C ILE A 254 20.67 26.12 -17.48
N ASP A 255 19.55 25.54 -17.93
CA ASP A 255 18.34 26.14 -18.56
C ASP A 255 18.50 26.59 -20.04
N ALA A 256 17.60 26.12 -20.92
CA ALA A 256 17.18 26.71 -22.21
C ALA A 256 16.15 25.79 -22.94
N SER A 257 15.00 26.34 -23.33
CA SER A 257 13.92 25.62 -24.04
C SER A 257 14.03 25.62 -25.57
N GLN A 258 13.42 24.62 -26.23
CA GLN A 258 12.63 24.81 -27.45
C GLN A 258 11.52 23.75 -27.53
#